data_AF-A0A5B0ASS3-F1
#
_entry.id   AF-A0A5B0ASS3-F1
#
_cell.length_a   1.000
_cell.length_b   1.000
_cell.length_c   1.000
_cell.angle_alpha   90.00
_cell.angle_beta   90.00
_cell.angle_gamma   90.00
#
_symmetry.space_group_name_H-M   'P 1'
#
loop_
_entity.id
_entity.type
_entity.pdbx_description
1 polymer ?
#
loop_
_entity_poly.entity_id
_entity_poly.type
_entity_poly.pdbx_seq_one_letter_code
_entity_poly.pdbx_strand_id
1 'polypeptide(L)'
;MRIQVSRTGGFAGIERHAEIDTTGRPDAQEWHALAERAVAAGRGTPSLGVPDGFHYEITVDGRTVHCTDPHLTEEQRKLITRVLKEGA
;
A
#
# COMPACT_ATOMS: atom_id res chain seq x y z
N MET A 1 -7.19 4.19 -12.64
CA MET A 1 -6.04 4.09 -11.72
C MET A 1 -5.99 2.66 -11.19
N ARG A 2 -4.83 2.02 -11.33
CA ARG A 2 -4.56 0.70 -10.77
C ARG A 2 -3.68 0.85 -9.52
N ILE A 3 -4.14 0.28 -8.41
CA ILE A 3 -3.47 0.33 -7.10
C ILE A 3 -3.11 -1.09 -6.72
N GLN A 4 -1.83 -1.33 -6.44
CA GLN A 4 -1.32 -2.64 -6.05
C GLN A 4 -0.59 -2.50 -4.72
N VAL A 5 -0.83 -3.45 -3.81
CA VAL A 5 -0.15 -3.50 -2.53
C VAL A 5 0.46 -4.87 -2.35
N SER A 6 1.76 -4.88 -2.06
CA SER A 6 2.48 -6.06 -1.57
C SER A 6 2.87 -5.82 -0.11
N ARG A 7 2.69 -6.83 0.72
CA ARG A 7 3.12 -6.84 2.12
C ARG A 7 3.98 -8.07 2.36
N THR A 8 5.19 -7.86 2.87
CA THR A 8 6.18 -8.91 3.16
C THR A 8 6.73 -8.75 4.57
N GLY A 9 7.46 -9.76 5.06
CA GLY A 9 7.99 -9.78 6.43
C GLY A 9 6.90 -10.13 7.44
N GLY A 10 6.96 -9.49 8.61
CA GLY A 10 6.17 -9.91 9.77
C GLY A 10 6.69 -11.18 10.42
N PHE A 11 6.30 -11.41 11.66
CA PHE A 11 6.76 -12.57 12.45
C PHE A 11 6.53 -13.93 11.77
N ALA A 12 5.40 -14.09 11.07
CA ALA A 12 5.07 -15.34 10.37
C ALA A 12 5.67 -15.44 8.95
N GLY A 13 6.23 -14.35 8.41
CA GLY A 13 6.78 -14.30 7.05
C GLY A 13 5.74 -14.49 5.93
N ILE A 14 4.44 -14.35 6.21
CA ILE A 14 3.38 -14.59 5.22
C ILE A 14 3.21 -13.35 4.34
N GLU A 15 3.61 -13.50 3.08
CA GLU A 15 3.43 -12.48 2.06
C GLU A 15 1.96 -12.39 1.63
N ARG A 16 1.50 -11.16 1.38
CA ARG A 16 0.19 -10.89 0.77
C ARG A 16 0.32 -9.87 -0.34
N HIS A 17 -0.38 -10.10 -1.43
CA HIS A 17 -0.51 -9.17 -2.53
C HIS A 17 -2.00 -9.02 -2.86
N ALA A 18 -2.42 -7.81 -3.23
CA ALA A 18 -3.74 -7.56 -3.77
C ALA A 18 -3.71 -6.32 -4.67
N GLU A 19 -4.63 -6.27 -5.61
CA GLU A 19 -4.81 -5.10 -6.48
C GLU A 19 -6.26 -4.64 -6.60
N ILE A 20 -6.41 -3.34 -6.87
CA ILE A 20 -7.68 -2.69 -7.17
C ILE A 20 -7.51 -1.89 -8.47
N ASP A 21 -8.34 -2.19 -9.46
CA ASP A 21 -8.60 -1.29 -10.56
C ASP A 21 -9.83 -0.42 -10.25
N THR A 22 -9.66 0.89 -10.38
CA THR A 22 -10.71 1.87 -10.05
C THR A 22 -11.64 2.20 -11.22
N THR A 23 -11.43 1.60 -12.40
CA THR A 23 -12.22 1.90 -13.59
C THR A 23 -13.67 1.46 -13.39
N GLY A 24 -14.61 2.38 -13.61
CA GLY A 24 -16.04 2.11 -13.48
C GLY A 24 -16.55 1.96 -12.04
N ARG A 25 -15.70 2.18 -11.03
CA ARG A 25 -16.11 2.13 -9.63
C ARG A 25 -16.85 3.41 -9.21
N PRO A 26 -17.95 3.33 -8.45
CA PRO A 26 -18.65 4.50 -7.94
C PRO A 26 -17.81 5.29 -6.91
N ASP A 27 -16.93 4.61 -6.19
CA ASP A 27 -16.04 5.15 -5.16
C ASP A 27 -14.64 5.50 -5.69
N ALA A 28 -14.45 5.58 -7.01
CA ALA A 28 -13.15 5.79 -7.64
C ALA A 28 -12.40 7.04 -7.13
N GLN A 29 -13.11 8.15 -6.92
CA GLN A 29 -12.49 9.39 -6.45
C GLN A 29 -11.92 9.26 -5.04
N GLU A 30 -12.55 8.48 -4.16
CA GLU A 30 -12.05 8.22 -2.81
C GLU A 30 -10.77 7.39 -2.85
N TRP A 31 -10.71 6.40 -3.75
CA TRP A 31 -9.50 5.62 -3.99
C TRP A 31 -8.36 6.49 -4.49
N HIS A 32 -8.64 7.40 -5.43
CA HIS A 32 -7.61 8.27 -6.00
C HIS A 32 -7.04 9.20 -4.93
N ALA A 33 -7.89 9.91 -4.19
CA ALA A 33 -7.45 10.82 -3.13
C ALA A 33 -6.62 10.09 -2.06
N LEU A 34 -7.04 8.89 -1.64
CA LEU A 34 -6.29 8.10 -0.66
C LEU A 34 -4.95 7.62 -1.23
N ALA A 35 -4.93 7.14 -2.47
CA ALA A 35 -3.73 6.67 -3.15
C ALA A 35 -2.69 7.79 -3.32
N GLU A 36 -3.12 8.97 -3.76
CA GLU A 36 -2.25 10.14 -3.93
C GLU A 36 -1.60 10.56 -2.60
N ARG A 37 -2.38 10.61 -1.51
CA ARG A 37 -1.86 10.95 -0.18
C ARG A 37 -0.90 9.90 0.36
N ALA A 38 -1.20 8.62 0.17
CA ALA A 38 -0.34 7.52 0.61
C ALA A 38 1.00 7.51 -0.14
N VAL A 39 0.97 7.74 -1.46
CA VAL A 39 2.16 7.80 -2.33
C VAL A 39 2.99 9.05 -2.04
N ALA A 40 2.36 10.21 -1.83
CA ALA A 40 3.08 11.45 -1.51
C ALA A 40 3.90 11.35 -0.21
N ALA A 41 3.45 10.54 0.74
CA ALA A 41 4.17 10.26 1.99
C ALA A 41 5.13 9.06 1.90
N GLY A 42 5.12 8.31 0.80
CA GLY A 42 5.95 7.13 0.60
C GLY A 42 7.39 7.48 0.23
N ARG A 43 8.32 6.56 0.51
CA ARG A 43 9.73 6.73 0.14
C ARG A 43 10.00 6.08 -1.22
N GLY A 44 10.89 6.67 -2.01
CA GLY A 44 11.34 6.08 -3.28
C GLY A 44 12.26 4.88 -3.12
N THR A 45 12.74 4.58 -1.91
CA THR A 45 13.62 3.45 -1.61
C THR A 45 13.13 2.69 -0.37
N PRO A 46 13.30 1.36 -0.31
CA PRO A 46 13.01 0.58 0.89
C PRO A 46 13.78 1.09 2.12
N SER A 47 13.12 1.09 3.28
CA SER A 47 13.75 1.30 4.58
C SER A 47 13.97 -0.04 5.30
N LEU A 48 14.96 -0.08 6.20
CA LEU A 48 15.30 -1.27 7.00
C LEU A 48 14.15 -1.73 7.92
N GLY A 49 13.25 -0.83 8.32
CA GLY A 49 12.16 -1.17 9.23
C GLY A 49 12.68 -1.59 10.61
N VAL A 50 11.97 -2.53 11.23
CA VAL A 50 12.32 -3.16 12.51
C VAL A 50 12.27 -4.68 12.37
N PRO A 51 12.97 -5.45 13.22
CA PRO A 51 12.80 -6.90 13.26
C PRO A 51 11.32 -7.29 13.39
N ASP A 52 10.90 -8.30 12.64
CA ASP A 52 9.52 -8.79 12.56
C ASP A 52 8.48 -7.73 12.11
N GLY A 53 8.93 -6.58 11.61
CA GLY A 53 8.08 -5.57 10.98
C GLY A 53 7.62 -6.01 9.59
N PHE A 54 6.47 -5.49 9.17
CA PHE A 54 6.06 -5.63 7.78
C PHE A 54 6.71 -4.54 6.92
N HIS A 55 7.06 -4.95 5.70
CA HIS A 55 7.44 -4.07 4.61
C HIS A 55 6.29 -4.03 3.61
N TYR A 56 6.04 -2.86 3.05
CA TYR A 56 4.95 -2.62 2.14
C TYR A 56 5.46 -1.93 0.89
N GLU A 57 4.98 -2.39 -0.25
CA GLU A 57 5.16 -1.76 -1.55
C GLU A 57 3.79 -1.33 -2.05
N ILE A 58 3.66 -0.05 -2.36
CA ILE A 58 2.43 0.52 -2.91
C ILE A 58 2.75 1.00 -4.32
N THR A 59 2.12 0.40 -5.31
CA THR A 59 2.25 0.80 -6.72
C THR A 59 0.94 1.43 -7.19
N VAL A 60 1.00 2.66 -7.69
CA VAL A 60 -0.15 3.38 -8.25
C VAL A 60 0.20 3.80 -9.66
N ASP A 61 -0.53 3.28 -10.65
CA ASP A 61 -0.32 3.55 -12.08
C ASP A 61 1.17 3.46 -12.51
N GLY A 62 1.89 2.44 -11.98
CA GLY A 62 3.29 2.18 -12.29
C GLY A 62 4.31 2.94 -11.41
N ARG A 63 3.87 3.84 -10.53
CA ARG A 63 4.74 4.49 -9.54
C ARG A 63 4.73 3.70 -8.23
N THR A 64 5.88 3.16 -7.85
CA THR A 64 6.06 2.42 -6.60
C THR A 64 6.67 3.29 -5.50
N VAL A 65 6.12 3.18 -4.30
CA VAL A 65 6.74 3.69 -3.08
C VAL A 65 6.82 2.60 -2.02
N HIS A 66 7.76 2.76 -1.12
CA HIS A 66 8.00 1.83 -0.03
C HIS A 66 7.66 2.49 1.31
N CYS A 67 7.06 1.69 2.19
CA CYS A 67 6.83 2.03 3.58
C CYS A 67 7.01 0.78 4.45
N THR A 68 7.37 0.98 5.72
CA THR A 68 7.66 -0.12 6.65
C THR A 68 7.15 0.23 8.03
N ASP A 69 6.77 -0.79 8.80
CA ASP A 69 6.52 -0.59 10.22
C ASP A 69 7.80 -0.12 10.95
N PRO A 70 7.69 0.72 12.00
CA PRO A 70 6.47 1.33 12.55
C PRO A 70 6.10 2.69 11.92
N HIS A 71 6.65 3.04 10.76
CA HIS A 71 6.62 4.39 10.19
C HIS A 71 5.49 4.66 9.19
N LEU A 72 4.46 3.82 9.17
CA LEU A 72 3.29 4.01 8.30
C LEU A 72 2.53 5.28 8.68
N THR A 73 2.21 6.10 7.68
CA THR A 73 1.22 7.16 7.87
C THR A 73 -0.19 6.60 7.95
N GLU A 74 -1.13 7.39 8.47
CA GLU A 74 -2.53 7.01 8.56
C GLU A 74 -3.12 6.66 7.17
N GLU A 75 -2.79 7.44 6.15
CA GLU A 75 -3.29 7.23 4.78
C GLU A 75 -2.68 5.97 4.15
N GLN A 76 -1.39 5.70 4.38
CA GLN A 76 -0.76 4.44 3.95
C GLN A 76 -1.42 3.24 4.61
N ARG A 77 -1.62 3.27 5.93
CA ARG A 77 -2.28 2.19 6.66
C ARG A 77 -3.70 1.95 6.14
N LYS A 78 -4.49 3.02 5.97
CA LYS A 78 -5.85 2.93 5.41
C LYS A 78 -5.83 2.30 4.02
N LEU A 79 -4.96 2.78 3.13
CA LEU A 79 -4.87 2.24 1.77
C LEU A 79 -4.49 0.76 1.77
N ILE A 80 -3.44 0.38 2.49
CA ILE A 80 -2.97 -1.01 2.60
C ILE A 80 -4.08 -1.92 3.11
N THR A 81 -4.73 -1.55 4.21
CA THR A 81 -5.82 -2.33 4.78
C THR A 81 -6.98 -2.47 3.81
N ARG A 82 -7.33 -1.39 3.10
CA ARG A 82 -8.44 -1.38 2.15
C ARG A 82 -8.15 -2.24 0.93
N VAL A 83 -6.97 -2.08 0.31
CA VAL A 83 -6.55 -2.89 -0.86
C VAL A 83 -6.43 -4.37 -0.49
N LEU A 84 -5.78 -4.72 0.62
CA LEU A 84 -5.64 -6.13 1.04
C LEU A 84 -6.97 -6.79 1.46
N LYS A 85 -8.02 -5.99 1.69
CA LYS A 85 -9.36 -6.48 2.05
C LYS A 85 -10.28 -6.58 0.84
N GLU A 86 -10.26 -5.58 -0.04
CA GLU A 86 -11.20 -5.45 -1.16
C GLU A 86 -10.61 -5.89 -2.50
N GLY A 87 -9.28 -5.97 -2.60
CA GLY A 87 -8.56 -6.35 -3.80
C GLY A 87 -8.59 -7.85 -4.07
N ALA A 88 -8.38 -8.20 -5.33
CA ALA A 88 -8.28 -9.59 -5.81
C ALA A 88 -6.83 -10.07 -5.85
#